data_AF-A0A0Q4GDI0-F1
#
_entry.id   AF-A0A0Q4GDI0-F1
#
_cell.length_a   1.000
_cell.length_b   1.000
_cell.length_c   1.000
_cell.angle_alpha   90.00
_cell.angle_beta   90.00
_cell.angle_gamma   90.00
#
_symmetry.space_group_name_H-M   'P 1'
#
loop_
_entity.id
_entity.type
_entity.pdbx_description
1 polymer ?
#
loop_
_entity_poly.entity_id
_entity_poly.type
_entity_poly.pdbx_seq_one_letter_code
_entity_poly.pdbx_strand_id
1 'polypeptide(L)'
;MQAPRRGAEKAWRDGYAYTKAGIMLDGLLPEDERPRTLFEEDTAKRNRLMGALDAINGKFGTWTAVTASQGFKREWKMRSEMRSPAWTTDIAQVLTVFAR
;
A
#
# COMPACT_ATOMS: atom_id res chain seq x y z
N MET A 1 -4.74 -18.37 -11.13
CA MET A 1 -5.64 -17.23 -11.45
C MET A 1 -7.08 -17.32 -10.91
N GLN A 2 -7.58 -18.45 -10.37
CA GLN A 2 -9.01 -18.59 -10.02
C GLN A 2 -9.43 -18.02 -8.65
N ALA A 3 -8.49 -17.92 -7.70
CA ALA A 3 -8.73 -17.45 -6.34
C ALA A 3 -9.33 -16.02 -6.22
N PRO A 4 -8.86 -14.99 -6.95
CA PRO A 4 -9.43 -13.63 -6.86
C PRO A 4 -10.91 -13.57 -7.19
N ARG A 5 -11.28 -14.28 -8.26
CA ARG A 5 -12.63 -14.25 -8.83
C ARG A 5 -13.65 -14.77 -7.82
N ARG A 6 -13.33 -15.88 -7.15
CA ARG A 6 -14.18 -16.50 -6.12
C ARG A 6 -14.37 -15.60 -4.89
N GLY A 7 -13.35 -14.83 -4.51
CA GLY A 7 -13.45 -13.86 -3.41
C GLY A 7 -14.38 -12.69 -3.74
N ALA A 8 -14.34 -12.21 -5.00
CA ALA A 8 -15.22 -11.15 -5.47
C ALA A 8 -16.68 -11.60 -5.55
N GLU A 9 -16.93 -12.80 -6.09
CA GLU A 9 -18.29 -13.38 -6.21
C GLU A 9 -18.98 -13.52 -4.85
N LYS A 10 -18.26 -13.95 -3.81
CA LYS A 10 -18.82 -14.08 -2.45
C LYS A 10 -19.14 -12.74 -1.78
N ALA A 11 -18.45 -11.67 -2.17
CA ALA A 11 -18.62 -10.35 -1.56
C ALA A 11 -19.68 -9.48 -2.28
N TRP A 12 -20.22 -9.95 -3.41
CA TRP A 12 -21.17 -9.22 -4.23
C TRP A 12 -22.55 -9.13 -3.59
N ARG A 13 -23.20 -7.97 -3.69
CA ARG A 13 -24.60 -7.74 -3.33
C ARG A 13 -25.26 -6.84 -4.36
N ASP A 14 -26.44 -7.19 -4.83
CA ASP A 14 -27.15 -6.38 -5.81
C ASP A 14 -27.57 -5.02 -5.23
N GLY A 15 -27.61 -3.99 -6.08
CA GLY A 15 -27.97 -2.62 -5.71
C GLY A 15 -26.82 -1.73 -5.22
N TYR A 16 -25.58 -2.23 -5.18
CA TYR A 16 -24.40 -1.47 -4.76
C TYR A 16 -23.37 -1.33 -5.88
N ALA A 17 -22.80 -0.13 -6.03
CA ALA A 17 -21.66 0.10 -6.91
C ALA A 17 -20.36 -0.30 -6.19
N TYR A 18 -19.71 -1.36 -6.66
CA TYR A 18 -18.43 -1.83 -6.12
C TYR A 18 -17.26 -1.37 -7.00
N THR A 19 -16.32 -0.64 -6.41
CA THR A 19 -15.00 -0.37 -6.99
C THR A 19 -13.93 -1.01 -6.11
N LYS A 20 -13.40 -2.16 -6.50
CA LYS A 20 -12.35 -2.88 -5.77
C LYS A 20 -11.29 -3.42 -6.73
N ALA A 21 -10.03 -3.09 -6.48
CA ALA A 21 -8.88 -3.71 -7.12
C ALA A 21 -8.17 -4.61 -6.10
N GLY A 22 -7.87 -5.84 -6.49
CA GLY A 22 -7.09 -6.78 -5.69
C GLY A 22 -5.85 -7.20 -6.47
N ILE A 23 -4.67 -6.87 -5.96
CA ILE A 23 -3.39 -7.36 -6.49
C ILE A 23 -3.01 -8.57 -5.65
N MET A 24 -2.83 -9.73 -6.30
CA MET A 24 -2.27 -10.91 -5.67
C MET A 24 -0.90 -11.16 -6.26
N LEU A 25 0.10 -11.18 -5.39
CA LEU A 25 1.45 -11.58 -5.72
C LEU A 25 1.58 -13.05 -5.31
N ASP A 26 1.64 -13.91 -6.32
CA ASP A 26 1.91 -15.33 -6.14
C ASP A 26 3.37 -15.60 -6.51
N GLY A 27 4.04 -16.50 -5.79
CA GLY A 27 5.45 -16.81 -6.03
C GLY A 27 6.47 -15.76 -5.57
N LEU A 28 6.22 -15.09 -4.43
CA LEU A 28 7.26 -14.30 -3.77
C LEU A 28 8.38 -15.23 -3.31
N LEU A 29 9.58 -15.01 -3.83
CA LEU A 29 10.79 -15.73 -3.46
C LEU A 29 11.68 -14.80 -2.63
N PRO A 30 12.42 -15.34 -1.64
CA PRO A 30 13.43 -14.55 -0.96
C PRO A 30 14.57 -14.18 -1.93
N GLU A 31 15.25 -13.06 -1.65
CA GLU A 31 16.18 -12.43 -2.60
C GLU A 31 17.35 -13.34 -2.99
N ASP A 32 17.79 -14.20 -2.08
CA ASP A 32 18.83 -15.20 -2.25
C ASP A 32 18.44 -16.35 -3.18
N GLU A 33 17.15 -16.65 -3.28
CA GLU A 33 16.60 -17.69 -4.17
C GLU A 33 16.17 -17.14 -5.54
N ARG A 34 16.38 -15.83 -5.78
CA ARG A 34 16.04 -15.19 -7.06
C ARG A 34 16.82 -15.82 -8.22
N PRO A 35 16.16 -16.23 -9.31
CA PRO A 35 16.84 -16.70 -10.51
C PRO A 35 17.70 -15.57 -11.10
N ARG A 36 19.00 -15.84 -11.28
CA ARG A 36 19.90 -14.92 -11.98
C ARG A 36 19.64 -14.96 -13.48
N THR A 37 19.55 -13.79 -14.10
CA THR A 37 19.38 -13.67 -15.55
C THR A 37 20.73 -13.46 -16.23
N LEU A 38 20.82 -13.77 -17.53
CA LEU A 38 22.04 -13.61 -18.34
C LEU A 38 22.53 -12.15 -18.44
N PHE A 39 21.67 -11.18 -18.12
CA PHE A 39 21.92 -9.74 -18.26
C PHE A 39 21.63 -9.02 -16.94
N GLU A 40 22.18 -9.49 -15.82
CA GLU A 40 22.07 -8.77 -14.56
C GLU A 40 23.00 -7.55 -14.52
N GLU A 41 22.41 -6.38 -14.27
CA GLU A 41 23.16 -5.19 -13.89
C GLU A 41 23.68 -5.32 -12.44
N ASP A 42 24.83 -4.71 -12.14
CA ASP A 42 25.31 -4.60 -10.76
C ASP A 42 24.32 -3.81 -9.90
N THR A 43 23.63 -4.53 -9.02
CA THR A 43 22.60 -3.98 -8.14
C THR A 43 23.14 -3.39 -6.84
N ALA A 44 24.45 -3.50 -6.55
CA ALA A 44 25.03 -3.05 -5.29
C ALA A 44 24.80 -1.55 -5.04
N LYS A 45 24.94 -0.73 -6.08
CA LYS A 45 24.66 0.72 -6.00
C LYS A 45 23.20 1.00 -5.67
N ARG A 46 22.27 0.29 -6.32
CA ARG A 46 20.83 0.41 -6.10
C ARG A 46 20.46 0.00 -4.67
N ASN A 47 21.00 -1.12 -4.18
CA ASN A 47 20.68 -1.63 -2.84
C ASN A 47 21.14 -0.66 -1.74
N ARG A 48 22.34 -0.06 -1.88
CA ARG A 48 22.80 0.99 -0.95
C ARG A 48 21.92 2.23 -0.98
N LEU A 49 21.50 2.67 -2.17
CA LEU A 49 20.59 3.81 -2.33
C LEU A 49 19.23 3.55 -1.67
N MET A 50 18.64 2.38 -1.90
CA MET A 50 17.36 2.00 -1.31
C MET A 50 17.45 1.92 0.21
N GLY A 51 18.51 1.31 0.76
CA GLY A 51 18.73 1.28 2.21
C GLY A 51 18.87 2.67 2.84
N ALA A 52 19.51 3.63 2.14
CA ALA A 52 19.60 5.01 2.61
C ALA A 52 18.22 5.72 2.59
N LEU A 53 17.43 5.51 1.54
CA LEU A 53 16.06 6.04 1.45
C LEU A 53 15.17 5.48 2.56
N ASP A 54 15.25 4.17 2.82
CA ASP A 54 14.50 3.51 3.88
C ASP A 54 14.91 4.02 5.26
N ALA A 55 16.20 4.24 5.49
CA ALA A 55 16.69 4.82 6.74
C ALA A 55 16.18 6.26 6.96
N ILE A 56 16.10 7.07 5.90
CA ILE A 56 15.53 8.43 5.97
C ILE A 56 14.03 8.35 6.27
N ASN A 57 13.29 7.54 5.52
CA ASN A 57 11.85 7.38 5.69
C ASN A 57 11.49 6.77 7.07
N GLY A 58 12.32 5.88 7.60
CA GLY A 58 12.13 5.33 8.94
C GLY A 58 12.29 6.37 10.05
N LYS A 59 13.14 7.39 9.84
CA LYS A 59 13.39 8.46 10.83
C LYS A 59 12.41 9.61 10.75
N PHE A 60 12.05 10.02 9.53
CA PHE A 60 11.30 11.26 9.30
C PHE A 60 9.85 11.05 8.85
N GLY A 61 9.45 9.78 8.69
CA GLY A 61 8.12 9.39 8.24
C GLY A 61 8.13 8.79 6.84
N THR A 62 7.16 7.91 6.59
CA THR A 62 7.02 7.28 5.27
C THR A 62 6.82 8.37 4.20
N TRP A 63 7.53 8.25 3.08
CA TRP A 63 7.48 9.18 1.94
C TRP A 63 8.22 10.51 2.12
N THR A 64 9.09 10.66 3.12
CA THR A 64 9.96 11.84 3.23
C THR A 64 10.93 11.96 2.06
N ALA A 65 11.53 10.84 1.63
CA ALA A 65 12.43 10.78 0.49
C ALA A 65 11.96 9.71 -0.50
N VAL A 66 11.83 10.12 -1.76
CA VAL A 66 11.35 9.29 -2.86
C VAL A 66 12.25 9.45 -4.08
N THR A 67 12.26 8.45 -4.95
CA THR A 67 12.96 8.58 -6.24
C THR A 67 12.25 9.61 -7.10
N ALA A 68 13.00 10.48 -7.79
CA ALA A 68 12.41 11.54 -8.61
C ALA A 68 11.46 11.01 -9.71
N SER A 69 11.74 9.82 -10.25
CA SER A 69 10.90 9.13 -11.24
C SER A 69 9.52 8.73 -10.72
N GLN A 70 9.37 8.57 -9.40
CA GLN A 70 8.10 8.22 -8.76
C GLN A 70 7.10 9.40 -8.76
N GLY A 71 7.61 10.63 -8.92
CA GLY A 71 6.82 11.84 -8.85
C GLY A 71 6.43 12.23 -7.42
N PHE A 72 6.18 13.52 -7.20
CA PHE A 72 5.83 14.07 -5.89
C PHE A 72 4.31 14.18 -5.65
N LYS A 73 3.52 14.12 -6.73
CA LYS A 73 2.06 14.22 -6.66
C LYS A 73 1.43 12.83 -6.68
N ARG A 74 0.65 12.51 -5.65
CA ARG A 74 -0.20 11.32 -5.62
C ARG A 74 -1.62 11.67 -6.04
N GLU A 75 -1.87 11.66 -7.35
CA GLU A 75 -3.23 11.82 -7.89
C GLU A 75 -4.14 10.63 -7.52
N TRP A 76 -3.54 9.46 -7.29
CA TRP A 76 -4.23 8.25 -6.87
C TRP A 76 -4.37 8.18 -5.34
N LYS A 77 -5.17 9.09 -4.77
CA LYS A 77 -5.66 8.95 -3.38
C LYS A 77 -6.96 8.13 -3.43
N MET A 78 -7.05 7.08 -2.61
CA MET A 78 -8.28 6.30 -2.48
C MET A 78 -9.42 7.25 -2.09
N ARG A 79 -10.48 7.34 -2.92
CA ARG A 79 -11.70 8.06 -2.56
C ARG A 79 -12.35 7.32 -1.40
N SER A 80 -12.39 8.01 -0.27
CA SER A 80 -12.65 7.45 1.05
C SER A 80 -13.81 8.19 1.73
N GLU A 81 -14.67 8.80 0.94
CA GLU A 81 -15.77 9.68 1.38
C GLU A 81 -16.83 8.94 2.20
N MET A 82 -16.89 7.61 2.10
CA MET A 82 -17.82 6.76 2.85
C MET A 82 -17.17 6.03 4.05
N ARG A 83 -16.01 6.48 4.55
CA ARG A 83 -15.44 5.89 5.77
C ARG A 83 -16.23 6.34 7.01
N SER A 84 -16.45 5.41 7.93
CA SER A 84 -16.88 5.76 9.29
C SER A 84 -15.81 6.63 9.97
N PRO A 85 -16.19 7.47 10.95
CA PRO A 85 -15.21 8.24 11.72
C PRO A 85 -14.19 7.32 12.40
N ALA A 86 -12.97 7.83 12.56
CA ALA A 86 -11.81 7.11 13.09
C ALA A 86 -11.85 7.01 14.63
N TRP A 87 -12.90 6.40 15.18
CA TRP A 87 -13.16 6.36 16.63
C TRP A 87 -12.01 5.81 17.49
N THR A 88 -11.18 4.92 16.93
CA THR A 88 -10.09 4.26 17.67
C THR A 88 -8.72 4.82 17.36
N THR A 89 -8.59 5.64 16.32
CA THR A 89 -7.29 6.14 15.83
C THR A 89 -7.18 7.65 15.80
N ASP A 90 -8.29 8.37 16.01
CA ASP A 90 -8.30 9.83 16.15
C ASP A 90 -9.29 10.23 17.26
N ILE A 91 -8.74 10.73 18.38
CA ILE A 91 -9.53 11.10 19.55
C ILE A 91 -10.49 12.27 19.26
N ALA A 92 -10.17 13.12 18.28
CA ALA A 92 -11.04 14.23 17.88
C ALA A 92 -12.29 13.74 17.13
N GLN A 93 -12.30 12.49 16.67
CA GLN A 93 -13.43 11.88 15.96
C GLN A 93 -14.32 11.04 16.88
N VAL A 94 -14.02 10.97 18.17
CA VAL A 94 -14.84 10.26 19.18
C VAL A 94 -16.10 11.06 19.49
N LEU A 95 -17.22 10.36 19.69
CA LEU A 95 -18.50 10.97 20.05
C LEU A 95 -18.45 11.57 21.45
N THR A 96 -18.64 12.88 21.57
CA THR A 96 -18.81 13.55 22.86
C THR A 96 -20.27 13.46 23.29
N VAL A 97 -20.53 12.77 24.39
CA VAL A 97 -21.85 12.74 25.04
C VAL A 97 -21.79 13.56 26.33
N PHE A 98 -22.75 14.46 26.51
CA PHE A 98 -22.88 15.22 27.75
C PHE A 98 -23.85 14.49 28.68
N ALA A 99 -23.40 14.21 29.91
CA ALA A 99 -24.27 13.70 30.96
C ALA A 99 -25.00 14.88 31.63
N ARG A 100 -26.26 14.67 32.00
CA ARG A 100 -27.10 15.62 32.75
C ARG A 100 -26.95 15.41 34.24
#